data_AF-A0A7W0RIH4-F1
#
_entry.id   AF-A0A7W0RIH4-F1
#
_cell.length_a   1.000
_cell.length_b   1.000
_cell.length_c   1.000
_cell.angle_alpha   90.00
_cell.angle_beta   90.00
_cell.angle_gamma   90.00
#
_symmetry.space_group_name_H-M   'P 1'
#
loop_
_entity.id
_entity.type
_entity.pdbx_description
1 polymer ?
#
loop_
_entity_poly.entity_id
_entity_poly.type
_entity_poly.pdbx_seq_one_letter_code
_entity_poly.pdbx_strand_id
1 'polypeptide(L)'
;GIDSGVSALVVDLDTDGESTIGGITPADVPAVRPVLMGRTADMRVKATRGGVDLVETGSLEGLPIDVVGVTDSMPFLEPRGLVIDYTMMTRDQPIPDTSTVVYVLARSDTPSDVVAALRDRGISARTELDAAKRVLDQDAYALSLNLYLVVALAAVVLALAGLGVNMAVQMPNRRRDAASLRVVGVPRRQILRAVFAEVCVVLGAAGLAGVAAGSAAQYIVVRTVTLGFTDEIRTPRVVATLDAQGIGVLMAVVVTVLVGIATCAASLAVRRARASTLRESVR
;
A
#
# COMPACT_ATOMS: atom_id res chain seq x y z
N GLY A 1 -28.03 35.38 52.24
CA GLY A 1 -26.94 36.03 52.99
C GLY A 1 -25.78 35.07 53.00
N ILE A 2 -24.63 35.48 52.48
CA ILE A 2 -23.45 34.64 52.39
C ILE A 2 -22.29 35.39 53.02
N ASP A 3 -21.69 34.71 53.99
CA ASP A 3 -20.53 35.09 54.77
C ASP A 3 -19.25 34.63 54.02
N SER A 4 -18.23 35.48 54.15
CA SER A 4 -16.78 35.28 53.97
C SER A 4 -16.21 34.40 52.85
N GLY A 5 -15.55 35.07 51.89
CA GLY A 5 -14.09 34.93 51.74
C GLY A 5 -13.54 33.88 50.79
N VAL A 6 -14.38 33.11 50.10
CA VAL A 6 -13.94 32.24 48.99
C VAL A 6 -14.69 32.66 47.74
N SER A 7 -13.95 33.03 46.69
CA SER A 7 -14.50 33.25 45.35
C SER A 7 -15.03 31.93 44.80
N ALA A 8 -16.21 31.52 45.24
CA ALA A 8 -16.88 30.31 44.77
C ALA A 8 -17.72 30.64 43.53
N LEU A 9 -17.49 29.92 42.44
CA LEU A 9 -18.36 29.92 41.28
C LEU A 9 -19.53 28.96 41.56
N VAL A 10 -20.74 29.50 41.68
CA VAL A 10 -21.97 28.70 41.79
C VAL A 10 -22.60 28.63 40.41
N VAL A 11 -22.80 27.40 39.90
CA VAL A 11 -23.45 27.14 38.61
C VAL A 11 -24.75 26.39 38.89
N ASP A 12 -25.88 27.00 38.52
CA ASP A 12 -27.20 26.38 38.55
C ASP A 12 -27.58 26.00 37.12
N LEU A 13 -27.92 24.73 36.90
CA LEU A 13 -28.23 24.17 35.59
C LEU A 13 -29.66 23.65 35.62
N ASP A 14 -30.58 24.41 35.03
CA ASP A 14 -31.95 23.95 34.79
C ASP A 14 -31.99 23.17 33.48
N THR A 15 -32.34 21.90 33.56
CA THR A 15 -32.28 20.98 32.41
C THR A 15 -33.64 20.57 31.88
N ASP A 16 -34.74 21.16 32.40
CA ASP A 16 -36.12 20.90 31.94
C ASP A 16 -36.48 19.40 31.79
N GLY A 17 -35.86 18.54 32.60
CA GLY A 17 -36.05 17.08 32.57
C GLY A 17 -35.26 16.33 31.50
N GLU A 18 -34.44 17.00 30.69
CA GLU A 18 -33.48 16.39 29.78
C GLU A 18 -32.12 16.15 30.46
N SER A 19 -31.42 15.10 30.02
CA SER A 19 -30.06 14.80 30.49
C SER A 19 -29.05 15.68 29.75
N THR A 20 -28.49 16.66 30.44
CA THR A 20 -27.43 17.53 29.91
C THR A 20 -26.14 17.37 30.71
N ILE A 21 -25.01 17.53 30.04
CA ILE A 21 -23.69 17.52 30.67
C ILE A 21 -23.19 18.96 30.67
N GLY A 22 -23.08 19.54 31.86
CA GLY A 22 -22.44 20.85 32.05
C GLY A 22 -20.93 20.68 32.26
N GLY A 23 -20.13 21.44 31.51
CA GLY A 23 -18.67 21.47 31.63
C GLY A 23 -18.18 22.87 31.99
N ILE A 24 -17.05 22.95 32.69
CA ILE A 24 -16.33 24.21 32.91
C ILE A 24 -15.06 24.12 32.08
N THR A 25 -14.94 24.99 31.09
CA THR A 25 -13.79 25.11 30.20
C THR A 25 -13.20 26.51 30.35
N PRO A 26 -11.86 26.67 30.31
CA PRO A 26 -11.24 27.99 30.34
C PRO A 26 -11.80 28.91 29.24
N ALA A 27 -12.08 30.16 29.57
CA ALA A 27 -12.74 31.10 28.64
C ALA A 27 -11.91 31.44 27.38
N ASP A 28 -10.60 31.20 27.43
CA ASP A 28 -9.67 31.39 26.32
C ASP A 28 -9.59 30.20 25.35
N VAL A 29 -10.29 29.11 25.68
CA VAL A 29 -10.39 27.92 24.83
C VAL A 29 -11.71 27.96 24.06
N PRO A 30 -11.67 27.99 22.72
CA PRO A 30 -12.90 27.99 21.91
C PRO A 30 -13.76 26.76 22.17
N ALA A 31 -15.08 26.96 22.27
CA ALA A 31 -16.06 25.88 22.42
C ALA A 31 -16.09 24.93 21.21
N VAL A 32 -15.71 25.42 20.03
CA VAL A 32 -15.47 24.62 18.83
C VAL A 32 -14.03 24.85 18.39
N ARG A 33 -13.22 23.79 18.33
CA ARG A 33 -11.77 23.90 18.12
C ARG A 33 -11.45 24.06 16.63
N PRO A 34 -10.70 25.08 16.20
CA PRO A 34 -10.27 25.18 14.82
C PRO A 34 -9.22 24.09 14.53
N VAL A 35 -9.42 23.35 13.45
CA VAL A 35 -8.54 22.25 13.06
C VAL A 35 -8.23 22.25 11.57
N LEU A 36 -7.02 21.81 11.22
CA LEU A 36 -6.66 21.52 9.82
C LEU A 36 -6.81 20.03 9.58
N MET A 37 -7.55 19.65 8.54
CA MET A 37 -7.86 18.25 8.22
C MET A 37 -7.10 17.78 6.99
N GLY A 38 -6.59 16.55 7.02
CA GLY A 38 -5.95 15.95 5.86
C GLY A 38 -6.99 15.55 4.82
N ARG A 39 -6.72 15.75 3.52
CA ARG A 39 -7.68 15.43 2.44
C ARG A 39 -8.20 13.99 2.46
N THR A 40 -7.40 13.05 2.95
CA THR A 40 -7.73 11.63 3.04
C THR A 40 -7.95 11.16 4.49
N ALA A 41 -8.11 12.09 5.42
CA ALA A 41 -8.43 11.75 6.80
C ALA A 41 -9.80 11.05 6.84
N ASP A 42 -9.80 9.74 7.09
CA ASP A 42 -11.00 8.91 7.24
C ASP A 42 -11.60 9.07 8.65
N MET A 43 -11.58 10.29 9.18
CA MET A 43 -12.35 10.61 10.37
C MET A 43 -13.78 10.79 9.92
N ARG A 44 -14.55 9.72 10.08
CA ARG A 44 -15.99 9.76 10.03
C ARG A 44 -16.41 10.87 11.02
N VAL A 45 -17.01 11.94 10.53
CA VAL A 45 -17.55 13.01 11.37
C VAL A 45 -18.96 12.56 11.73
N LYS A 46 -19.18 12.15 12.97
CA LYS A 46 -20.50 11.67 13.38
C LYS A 46 -21.40 12.88 13.61
N ALA A 47 -22.42 12.98 12.77
CA ALA A 47 -23.68 13.68 12.99
C ALA A 47 -23.57 15.06 13.67
N THR A 48 -23.69 16.09 12.84
CA THR A 48 -24.03 17.48 13.18
C THR A 48 -25.05 17.57 14.33
N ARG A 49 -24.58 17.67 15.58
CA ARG A 49 -25.45 17.92 16.73
C ARG A 49 -25.57 19.44 16.86
N GLY A 50 -26.62 20.01 16.28
CA GLY A 50 -26.85 21.46 16.29
C GLY A 50 -25.91 22.28 15.40
N GLY A 51 -25.28 21.69 14.37
CA GLY A 51 -24.42 22.41 13.42
C GLY A 51 -22.91 22.18 13.58
N VAL A 52 -22.49 21.43 14.61
CA VAL A 52 -21.08 21.25 14.99
C VAL A 52 -20.58 19.87 14.63
N ASP A 53 -19.37 19.79 14.07
CA ASP A 53 -18.68 18.56 13.73
C ASP A 53 -17.97 17.98 14.97
N LEU A 54 -18.15 16.67 15.19
CA LEU A 54 -17.57 15.95 16.32
C LEU A 54 -16.60 14.89 15.81
N VAL A 55 -15.46 14.75 16.48
CA VAL A 55 -14.52 13.66 16.21
C VAL A 55 -15.13 12.33 16.66
N GLU A 56 -15.18 11.32 15.78
CA GLU A 56 -15.87 10.04 16.05
C GLU A 56 -14.94 8.96 16.63
N THR A 57 -13.62 9.12 16.58
CA THR A 57 -12.70 8.01 16.89
C THR A 57 -11.38 8.48 17.49
N GLY A 58 -10.84 7.66 18.38
CA GLY A 58 -9.52 7.85 18.98
C GLY A 58 -9.58 8.68 20.26
N SER A 59 -8.42 9.15 20.72
CA SER A 59 -8.27 9.89 21.98
C SER A 59 -9.01 11.23 22.03
N LEU A 60 -9.60 11.66 20.91
CA LEU A 60 -10.32 12.91 20.74
C LEU A 60 -11.82 12.72 20.51
N GLU A 61 -12.34 11.50 20.69
CA GLU A 61 -13.76 11.21 20.49
C GLU A 61 -14.68 12.18 21.25
N GLY A 62 -15.66 12.75 20.56
CA GLY A 62 -16.60 13.72 21.11
C GLY A 62 -16.08 15.17 21.16
N LEU A 63 -14.85 15.45 20.73
CA LEU A 63 -14.33 16.82 20.67
C LEU A 63 -15.05 17.62 19.57
N PRO A 64 -15.66 18.77 19.90
CA PRO A 64 -16.22 19.69 18.90
C PRO A 64 -15.11 20.39 18.13
N ILE A 65 -15.14 20.22 16.81
CA ILE A 65 -14.13 20.75 15.89
C ILE A 65 -14.79 21.58 14.77
N ASP A 66 -14.03 22.56 14.28
CA ASP A 66 -14.35 23.37 13.10
C ASP A 66 -13.20 23.21 12.09
N VAL A 67 -13.50 22.66 10.92
CA VAL A 67 -12.50 22.40 9.88
C VAL A 67 -12.23 23.70 9.13
N VAL A 68 -11.22 24.44 9.59
CA VAL A 68 -10.83 25.74 9.01
C VAL A 68 -10.11 25.57 7.67
N GLY A 69 -9.53 24.40 7.42
CA GLY A 69 -8.84 24.14 6.17
C GLY A 69 -8.52 22.67 5.94
N VAL A 70 -8.40 22.31 4.66
CA VAL A 70 -7.97 20.99 4.21
C VAL A 70 -6.58 21.09 3.62
N THR A 71 -5.66 20.22 4.03
CA THR A 71 -4.29 20.16 3.50
C THR A 71 -3.98 18.80 2.88
N ASP A 72 -3.18 18.85 1.81
CA ASP A 72 -2.61 17.68 1.16
C ASP A 72 -1.33 17.17 1.85
N SER A 73 -0.78 17.96 2.77
CA SER A 73 0.51 17.66 3.40
C SER A 73 0.52 18.11 4.85
N MET A 74 0.57 17.13 5.75
CA MET A 74 0.84 17.32 7.18
C MET A 74 2.17 16.69 7.56
N PRO A 75 2.88 17.24 8.55
CA PRO A 75 4.10 16.63 9.08
C PRO A 75 3.81 15.20 9.56
N PHE A 76 4.60 14.24 9.10
CA PHE A 76 4.55 12.81 9.46
C PHE A 76 3.29 12.03 9.06
N LEU A 77 2.17 12.72 8.79
CA LEU A 77 0.88 12.09 8.51
C LEU A 77 0.39 12.32 7.07
N GLU A 78 1.11 13.11 6.25
CA GLU A 78 0.79 13.37 4.84
C GLU A 78 -0.68 13.89 4.68
N PRO A 79 -1.57 13.45 3.74
CA PRO A 79 -2.95 13.94 3.72
C PRO A 79 -3.85 13.20 4.73
N ARG A 80 -3.30 12.56 5.77
CA ARG A 80 -4.04 11.80 6.78
C ARG A 80 -3.94 12.52 8.12
N GLY A 81 -4.98 12.40 8.93
CA GLY A 81 -5.00 12.98 10.28
C GLY A 81 -5.41 14.44 10.32
N LEU A 82 -5.09 15.09 11.44
CA LEU A 82 -5.62 16.39 11.80
C LEU A 82 -4.64 17.11 12.72
N VAL A 83 -4.53 18.43 12.52
CA VAL A 83 -3.63 19.29 13.31
C VAL A 83 -4.49 20.18 14.18
N ILE A 84 -4.23 20.12 15.49
CA ILE A 84 -4.84 20.96 16.52
C ILE A 84 -3.72 21.64 17.29
N ASP A 85 -3.95 22.87 17.72
CA ASP A 85 -3.04 23.54 18.64
C ASP A 85 -2.98 22.80 19.99
N TYR A 86 -1.78 22.35 20.35
CA TYR A 86 -1.52 21.61 21.58
C TYR A 86 -1.85 22.42 22.86
N THR A 87 -1.65 23.73 22.83
CA THR A 87 -1.95 24.60 23.99
C THR A 87 -3.45 24.66 24.26
N MET A 88 -4.26 24.63 23.21
CA MET A 88 -5.71 24.55 23.37
C MET A 88 -6.07 23.21 24.01
N MET A 89 -5.47 22.10 23.56
CA MET A 89 -5.84 20.77 24.08
C MET A 89 -5.50 20.60 25.56
N THR A 90 -4.30 21.02 25.98
CA THR A 90 -3.80 20.83 27.35
C THR A 90 -4.45 21.74 28.39
N ARG A 91 -5.05 22.85 27.98
CA ARG A 91 -5.74 23.77 28.91
C ARG A 91 -7.06 23.24 29.44
N ASP A 92 -7.78 22.47 28.64
CA ASP A 92 -9.13 21.99 28.95
C ASP A 92 -9.09 20.59 29.58
N GLN A 93 -8.14 19.76 29.16
CA GLN A 93 -7.96 18.42 29.69
C GLN A 93 -6.47 18.05 29.79
N PRO A 94 -6.00 17.49 30.92
CA PRO A 94 -4.66 16.92 30.98
C PRO A 94 -4.60 15.72 30.04
N ILE A 95 -3.80 15.81 28.99
CA ILE A 95 -3.52 14.69 28.09
C ILE A 95 -2.55 13.77 28.84
N PRO A 96 -2.87 12.49 29.06
CA PRO A 96 -1.94 11.55 29.66
C PRO A 96 -0.64 11.49 28.84
N ASP A 97 0.50 11.70 29.50
CA ASP A 97 1.82 11.79 28.87
C ASP A 97 2.26 10.48 28.18
N THR A 98 1.54 9.39 28.44
CA THR A 98 1.95 8.01 28.12
C THR A 98 1.93 7.67 26.62
N SER A 99 1.38 8.51 25.74
CA SER A 99 1.29 8.23 24.30
C SER A 99 1.69 9.39 23.37
N THR A 100 2.24 10.47 23.91
CA THR A 100 2.63 11.64 23.10
C THR A 100 4.09 11.55 22.68
N VAL A 101 4.34 11.35 21.38
CA VAL A 101 5.69 11.49 20.83
C VAL A 101 5.88 12.93 20.36
N VAL A 102 6.81 13.63 21.01
CA VAL A 102 7.16 15.01 20.67
C VAL A 102 8.22 15.01 19.58
N TYR A 103 7.94 15.71 18.48
CA TYR A 103 8.89 15.92 17.39
C TYR A 103 9.33 17.38 17.35
N VAL A 104 10.63 17.60 17.15
CA VAL A 104 11.19 18.92 16.85
C VAL A 104 11.52 18.97 15.37
N LEU A 105 10.77 19.79 14.62
CA LEU A 105 11.01 20.00 13.20
C LEU A 105 12.10 21.07 13.03
N ALA A 106 13.23 20.67 12.46
CA ALA A 106 14.34 21.55 12.13
C ALA A 106 14.56 21.60 10.62
N ARG A 107 14.78 22.80 10.08
CA ARG A 107 15.13 23.00 8.67
C ARG A 107 16.58 22.60 8.42
N SER A 108 16.95 22.34 7.17
CA SER A 108 18.31 21.91 6.80
C SER A 108 19.39 22.96 7.11
N ASP A 109 19.00 24.24 7.16
CA ASP A 109 19.84 25.40 7.45
C ASP A 109 19.73 25.87 8.91
N THR A 110 19.13 25.07 9.81
CA THR A 110 19.05 25.42 11.23
C THR A 110 20.47 25.68 11.76
N PRO A 111 20.71 26.85 12.38
CA PRO A 111 22.01 27.21 12.93
C PRO A 111 22.60 26.13 13.86
N SER A 112 23.91 25.91 13.76
CA SER A 112 24.59 24.82 14.47
C SER A 112 24.60 24.99 15.99
N ASP A 113 24.51 26.23 16.47
CA ASP A 113 24.35 26.59 17.89
C ASP A 113 23.01 26.11 18.45
N VAL A 114 21.91 26.24 17.69
CA VAL A 114 20.60 25.72 18.08
C VAL A 114 20.62 24.19 18.15
N VAL A 115 21.26 23.53 17.17
CA VAL A 115 21.41 22.06 17.16
C VAL A 115 22.27 21.59 18.33
N ALA A 116 23.34 22.32 18.68
CA ALA A 116 24.18 22.02 19.83
C ALA A 116 23.40 22.17 21.14
N ALA A 117 22.64 23.26 21.31
CA ALA A 117 21.82 23.48 22.49
C ALA A 117 20.73 22.40 22.68
N LEU A 118 20.14 21.90 21.59
CA LEU A 118 19.19 20.78 21.64
C LEU A 118 19.88 19.47 22.08
N ARG A 119 21.09 19.22 21.58
CA ARG A 119 21.89 18.05 21.95
C ARG A 119 22.28 18.07 23.43
N ASP A 120 22.67 19.23 23.95
CA ASP A 120 23.03 19.42 25.35
C ASP A 120 21.83 19.19 26.29
N ARG A 121 20.61 19.40 25.80
CA ARG A 121 19.35 19.07 26.49
C ARG A 121 18.89 17.61 26.30
N GLY A 122 19.73 16.76 25.73
CA GLY A 122 19.44 15.33 25.55
C GLY A 122 18.70 14.97 24.26
N ILE A 123 18.43 15.94 23.38
CA ILE A 123 17.79 15.70 22.07
C ILE A 123 18.90 15.40 21.05
N SER A 124 19.42 14.17 21.10
CA SER A 124 20.57 13.72 20.30
C SER A 124 20.18 12.91 19.06
N ALA A 125 18.95 12.38 19.02
CA ALA A 125 18.43 11.61 17.89
C ALA A 125 17.95 12.53 16.77
N ARG A 126 18.82 12.79 15.78
CA ARG A 126 18.40 13.40 14.53
C ARG A 126 17.84 12.32 13.62
N THR A 127 16.52 12.29 13.45
CA THR A 127 15.89 11.44 12.43
C THR A 127 15.93 12.18 11.10
N GLU A 128 16.96 11.90 10.31
CA GLU A 128 16.95 12.26 8.89
C GLU A 128 16.08 11.26 8.12
N LEU A 129 15.41 11.71 7.06
CA LEU A 129 14.52 10.88 6.25
C LEU A 129 15.22 9.59 5.78
N ASP A 130 16.50 9.68 5.43
CA ASP A 130 17.30 8.53 4.99
C ASP A 130 17.62 7.56 6.13
N ALA A 131 17.74 8.05 7.37
CA ALA A 131 17.93 7.20 8.54
C ALA A 131 16.64 6.44 8.87
N ALA A 132 15.48 7.10 8.78
CA ALA A 132 14.18 6.45 8.95
C ALA A 132 13.95 5.36 7.89
N LYS A 133 14.24 5.66 6.61
CA LYS A 133 14.16 4.66 5.52
C LYS A 133 15.02 3.43 5.79
N ARG A 134 16.28 3.62 6.23
CA ARG A 134 17.18 2.50 6.56
C ARG A 134 16.65 1.61 7.68
N VAL A 135 15.98 2.18 8.68
CA VAL A 135 15.36 1.40 9.77
C VAL A 135 14.18 0.60 9.22
N LEU A 136 13.29 1.22 8.44
CA LEU A 136 12.17 0.51 7.79
C LEU A 136 12.65 -0.60 6.83
N ASP A 137 13.76 -0.36 6.12
CA ASP A 137 14.37 -1.36 5.22
C ASP A 137 15.01 -2.53 5.98
N GLN A 138 15.30 -2.37 7.28
CA GLN A 138 15.89 -3.40 8.15
C GLN A 138 14.86 -4.13 9.02
N ASP A 139 13.60 -3.68 9.05
CA ASP A 139 12.54 -4.30 9.83
C ASP A 139 12.19 -5.71 9.31
N ALA A 140 11.68 -6.56 10.21
CA ALA A 140 11.28 -7.95 9.91
C ALA A 140 10.32 -8.08 8.71
N TYR A 141 9.58 -7.00 8.40
CA TYR A 141 8.73 -6.90 7.22
C TYR A 141 9.52 -6.91 5.91
N ALA A 142 10.66 -6.20 5.85
CA ALA A 142 11.52 -6.19 4.67
C ALA A 142 12.15 -7.57 4.42
N LEU A 143 12.56 -8.27 5.48
CA LEU A 143 13.03 -9.66 5.39
C LEU A 143 11.94 -10.60 4.85
N SER A 144 10.71 -10.46 5.34
CA SER A 144 9.56 -11.25 4.88
C SER A 144 9.26 -10.98 3.40
N LEU A 145 9.34 -9.72 2.97
CA LEU A 145 9.13 -9.33 1.58
C LEU A 145 10.20 -9.95 0.65
N ASN A 146 11.45 -9.99 1.09
CA ASN A 146 12.53 -10.65 0.35
C ASN A 146 12.30 -12.16 0.24
N LEU A 147 11.84 -12.82 1.31
CA LEU A 147 11.44 -14.24 1.28
C LEU A 147 10.31 -14.49 0.28
N TYR A 148 9.27 -13.65 0.26
CA TYR A 148 8.21 -13.74 -0.74
C TYR A 148 8.74 -13.57 -2.17
N LEU A 149 9.69 -12.65 -2.38
CA LEU A 149 10.32 -12.46 -3.70
C LEU A 149 11.08 -13.72 -4.12
N VAL A 150 11.87 -14.33 -3.23
CA VAL A 150 12.59 -15.58 -3.51
C VAL A 150 11.62 -16.72 -3.86
N VAL A 151 10.53 -16.87 -3.10
CA VAL A 151 9.49 -17.88 -3.38
C VAL A 151 8.80 -17.61 -4.72
N ALA A 152 8.47 -16.35 -5.03
CA ALA A 152 7.89 -15.97 -6.32
C ALA A 152 8.83 -16.28 -7.49
N LEU A 153 10.12 -15.97 -7.35
CA LEU A 153 11.13 -16.29 -8.34
C LEU A 153 11.26 -17.81 -8.54
N ALA A 154 11.31 -18.58 -7.46
CA ALA A 154 11.36 -20.03 -7.51
C ALA A 154 10.12 -20.62 -8.22
N ALA A 155 8.93 -20.09 -7.95
CA ALA A 155 7.69 -20.49 -8.61
C ALA A 155 7.73 -20.19 -10.12
N VAL A 156 8.26 -19.03 -10.53
CA VAL A 156 8.45 -18.68 -11.94
C VAL A 156 9.43 -19.65 -12.62
N VAL A 157 10.55 -19.96 -11.97
CA VAL A 157 11.52 -20.95 -12.49
C VAL A 157 10.87 -22.32 -12.67
N LEU A 158 10.08 -22.77 -11.68
CA LEU A 158 9.37 -24.04 -11.75
C LEU A 158 8.35 -24.07 -12.90
N ALA A 159 7.60 -22.97 -13.09
CA ALA A 159 6.66 -22.84 -14.19
C ALA A 159 7.36 -22.89 -15.55
N LEU A 160 8.48 -22.18 -15.71
CA LEU A 160 9.28 -22.20 -16.96
C LEU A 160 9.89 -23.58 -17.22
N ALA A 161 10.38 -24.27 -16.18
CA ALA A 161 10.90 -25.62 -16.29
C ALA A 161 9.80 -26.60 -16.74
N GLY A 162 8.63 -26.56 -16.12
CA GLY A 162 7.46 -27.36 -16.51
C GLY A 162 7.04 -27.11 -17.96
N LEU A 163 7.05 -25.85 -18.39
CA LEU A 163 6.77 -25.49 -19.78
C LEU A 163 7.82 -26.06 -20.74
N GLY A 164 9.10 -26.00 -20.36
CA GLY A 164 10.20 -26.59 -21.11
C GLY A 164 10.07 -28.11 -21.27
N VAL A 165 9.71 -28.81 -20.19
CA VAL A 165 9.44 -30.26 -20.19
C VAL A 165 8.26 -30.58 -21.11
N ASN A 166 7.14 -29.85 -20.99
CA ASN A 166 5.98 -30.05 -21.84
C ASN A 166 6.32 -29.85 -23.34
N MET A 167 7.08 -28.80 -23.65
CA MET A 167 7.56 -28.54 -25.01
C MET A 167 8.46 -29.69 -25.52
N ALA A 168 9.34 -30.21 -24.67
CA ALA A 168 10.23 -31.32 -25.02
C ALA A 168 9.44 -32.59 -25.36
N VAL A 169 8.39 -32.90 -24.59
CA VAL A 169 7.52 -34.06 -24.80
C VAL A 169 6.69 -33.93 -26.08
N GLN A 170 6.18 -32.73 -26.39
CA GLN A 170 5.35 -32.51 -27.59
C GLN A 170 6.16 -32.39 -28.89
N MET A 171 7.45 -32.09 -28.79
CA MET A 171 8.31 -31.81 -29.95
C MET A 171 8.35 -32.95 -31.00
N PRO A 172 8.46 -34.25 -30.64
CA PRO A 172 8.46 -35.34 -31.63
C PRO A 172 7.16 -35.41 -32.45
N ASN A 173 6.01 -35.25 -31.80
CA ASN A 173 4.70 -35.30 -32.47
C ASN A 173 4.53 -34.09 -33.40
N ARG A 174 4.83 -32.88 -32.92
CA ARG A 174 4.78 -31.66 -33.73
C ARG A 174 5.71 -31.71 -34.97
N ARG A 175 6.82 -32.43 -34.89
CA ARG A 175 7.70 -32.65 -36.06
C ARG A 175 7.07 -33.53 -37.13
N ARG A 176 6.34 -34.58 -36.73
CA ARG A 176 5.64 -35.48 -37.67
C ARG A 176 4.54 -34.70 -38.41
N ASP A 177 3.77 -33.91 -37.68
CA ASP A 177 2.71 -33.06 -38.27
C ASP A 177 3.27 -31.99 -39.20
N ALA A 178 4.38 -31.35 -38.81
CA ALA A 178 5.04 -30.37 -39.69
C ALA A 178 5.65 -31.01 -40.95
N ALA A 179 6.09 -32.26 -40.86
CA ALA A 179 6.63 -33.00 -42.00
C ALA A 179 5.51 -33.40 -42.98
N SER A 180 4.37 -33.89 -42.49
CA SER A 180 3.22 -34.25 -43.34
C SER A 180 2.64 -33.02 -44.06
N LEU A 181 2.52 -31.88 -43.37
CA LEU A 181 2.06 -30.63 -43.97
C LEU A 181 3.02 -30.08 -45.04
N ARG A 182 4.32 -30.35 -44.92
CA ARG A 182 5.29 -30.00 -45.98
C ARG A 182 5.14 -30.87 -47.23
N VAL A 183 4.80 -32.15 -47.09
CA VAL A 183 4.56 -33.03 -48.24
C VAL A 183 3.36 -32.54 -49.05
N VAL A 184 2.36 -31.96 -48.40
CA VAL A 184 1.19 -31.31 -49.04
C VAL A 184 1.52 -29.91 -49.60
N GLY A 185 2.74 -29.41 -49.42
CA GLY A 185 3.21 -28.15 -50.01
C GLY A 185 2.93 -26.89 -49.18
N VAL A 186 2.53 -27.02 -47.91
CA VAL A 186 2.23 -25.85 -47.06
C VAL A 186 3.50 -25.03 -46.81
N PRO A 187 3.50 -23.71 -47.06
CA PRO A 187 4.69 -22.88 -46.89
C PRO A 187 5.09 -22.76 -45.41
N ARG A 188 6.41 -22.81 -45.16
CA ARG A 188 7.03 -22.74 -43.81
C ARG A 188 6.51 -21.57 -42.96
N ARG A 189 6.22 -20.43 -43.58
CA ARG A 189 5.70 -19.23 -42.90
C ARG A 189 4.29 -19.43 -42.33
N GLN A 190 3.45 -20.21 -43.02
CA GLN A 190 2.09 -20.49 -42.57
C GLN A 190 2.08 -21.46 -41.39
N ILE A 191 2.96 -22.47 -41.41
CA ILE A 191 3.17 -23.39 -40.28
C ILE A 191 3.67 -22.63 -39.04
N LEU A 192 4.64 -21.71 -39.21
CA LEU A 192 5.15 -20.88 -38.11
C LEU A 192 4.06 -20.01 -37.50
N ARG A 193 3.24 -19.36 -38.33
CA ARG A 193 2.13 -18.51 -37.85
C ARG A 193 1.06 -19.32 -37.13
N ALA A 194 0.73 -20.51 -37.62
CA ALA A 194 -0.25 -21.40 -36.98
C ALA A 194 0.23 -21.84 -35.59
N VAL A 195 1.48 -22.30 -35.47
CA VAL A 195 2.06 -22.71 -34.17
C VAL A 195 2.18 -21.52 -33.22
N PHE A 196 2.58 -20.35 -33.72
CA PHE A 196 2.63 -19.14 -32.91
C PHE A 196 1.25 -18.77 -32.37
N ALA A 197 0.22 -18.77 -33.23
CA ALA A 197 -1.15 -18.47 -32.83
C ALA A 197 -1.68 -19.48 -31.79
N GLU A 198 -1.43 -20.78 -31.99
CA GLU A 198 -1.82 -21.83 -31.04
C GLU A 198 -1.19 -21.59 -29.66
N VAL A 199 0.13 -21.36 -29.61
CA VAL A 199 0.84 -21.12 -28.36
C VAL A 199 0.39 -19.82 -27.71
N CYS A 200 0.17 -18.76 -28.49
CA CYS A 200 -0.32 -17.47 -27.98
C CYS A 200 -1.73 -17.57 -27.42
N VAL A 201 -2.64 -18.37 -28.01
CA VAL A 201 -3.99 -18.56 -27.48
C VAL A 201 -3.95 -19.29 -26.13
N VAL A 202 -3.19 -20.39 -26.06
CA VAL A 202 -3.08 -21.19 -24.83
C VAL A 202 -2.39 -20.41 -23.72
N LEU A 203 -1.21 -19.83 -24.00
CA LEU A 203 -0.46 -19.05 -23.02
C LEU A 203 -1.13 -17.73 -22.69
N GLY A 204 -1.78 -17.09 -23.66
CA GLY A 204 -2.53 -15.84 -23.45
C GLY A 204 -3.70 -16.04 -22.51
N ALA A 205 -4.49 -17.11 -22.69
CA ALA A 205 -5.57 -17.46 -21.79
C ALA A 205 -5.06 -17.78 -20.37
N ALA A 206 -3.98 -18.57 -20.27
CA ALA A 206 -3.36 -18.89 -18.98
C ALA A 206 -2.79 -17.64 -18.27
N GLY A 207 -2.12 -16.76 -19.02
CA GLY A 207 -1.57 -15.51 -18.51
C GLY A 207 -2.66 -14.56 -18.01
N LEU A 208 -3.75 -14.41 -18.77
CA LEU A 208 -4.90 -13.59 -18.37
C LEU A 208 -5.55 -14.14 -17.09
N ALA A 209 -5.74 -15.46 -17.01
CA ALA A 209 -6.28 -16.11 -15.82
C ALA A 209 -5.34 -15.93 -14.61
N GLY A 210 -4.03 -16.05 -14.80
CA GLY A 210 -3.04 -15.83 -13.75
C GLY A 210 -3.03 -14.39 -13.21
N VAL A 211 -3.11 -13.40 -14.10
CA VAL A 211 -3.18 -11.98 -13.71
C VAL A 211 -4.50 -11.68 -12.98
N ALA A 212 -5.62 -12.22 -13.46
CA ALA A 212 -6.91 -12.07 -12.79
C ALA A 212 -6.90 -12.71 -11.39
N ALA A 213 -6.36 -13.93 -11.26
CA ALA A 213 -6.25 -14.62 -9.99
C ALA A 213 -5.29 -13.90 -9.02
N GLY A 214 -4.14 -13.42 -9.50
CA GLY A 214 -3.18 -12.65 -8.70
C GLY A 214 -3.76 -11.32 -8.22
N SER A 215 -4.49 -10.61 -9.09
CA SER A 215 -5.18 -9.36 -8.76
C SER A 215 -6.28 -9.59 -7.71
N ALA A 216 -7.05 -10.68 -7.86
CA ALA A 216 -8.06 -11.07 -6.89
C ALA A 216 -7.44 -11.45 -5.54
N ALA A 217 -6.34 -12.20 -5.55
CA ALA A 217 -5.61 -12.57 -4.33
C ALA A 217 -5.06 -11.31 -3.62
N GLN A 218 -4.46 -10.37 -4.37
CA GLN A 218 -4.01 -9.09 -3.84
C GLN A 218 -5.18 -8.30 -3.22
N TYR A 219 -6.31 -8.21 -3.93
CA TYR A 219 -7.49 -7.51 -3.43
C TYR A 219 -8.02 -8.11 -2.13
N ILE A 220 -8.06 -9.44 -2.04
CA ILE A 220 -8.49 -10.15 -0.82
C ILE A 220 -7.50 -9.90 0.30
N VAL A 221 -6.20 -10.17 0.09
CA VAL A 221 -5.15 -10.07 1.11
C VAL A 221 -5.06 -8.65 1.66
N VAL A 222 -5.10 -7.61 0.82
CA VAL A 222 -5.05 -6.23 1.30
C VAL A 222 -6.28 -5.88 2.15
N ARG A 223 -7.43 -6.53 1.91
CA ARG A 223 -8.65 -6.31 2.69
C ARG A 223 -8.66 -7.10 4.01
N THR A 224 -8.01 -8.27 4.07
CA THR A 224 -7.96 -9.13 5.27
C THR A 224 -6.73 -8.91 6.14
N VAL A 225 -5.63 -8.36 5.61
CA VAL A 225 -4.46 -8.01 6.42
C VAL A 225 -4.72 -6.69 7.11
N THR A 226 -5.32 -6.77 8.30
CA THR A 226 -5.07 -5.80 9.35
C THR A 226 -3.66 -6.06 9.87
N LEU A 227 -2.74 -5.12 9.61
CA LEU A 227 -1.45 -5.10 10.30
C LEU A 227 -1.76 -5.17 11.80
N GLY A 228 -1.21 -6.18 12.47
CA GLY A 228 -1.74 -6.74 13.72
C GLY A 228 -1.91 -5.75 14.88
N PHE A 229 -2.62 -6.24 15.91
CA PHE A 229 -2.95 -5.60 17.18
C PHE A 229 -1.76 -4.98 17.91
N THR A 230 -1.42 -3.76 17.53
CA THR A 230 -1.00 -2.74 18.49
C THR A 230 -1.88 -1.54 18.18
N ASP A 231 -2.66 -1.09 19.16
CA ASP A 231 -3.45 0.15 19.14
C ASP A 231 -2.54 1.39 19.02
N GLU A 232 -1.77 1.45 17.95
CA GLU A 232 -1.13 2.67 17.50
C GLU A 232 -1.76 3.02 16.17
N ILE A 233 -2.38 4.21 16.15
CA ILE A 233 -2.99 4.94 15.03
C ILE A 233 -1.99 5.19 13.87
N ARG A 234 -0.83 4.53 13.87
CA ARG A 234 0.32 4.74 12.98
C ARG A 234 0.45 3.71 11.86
N THR A 235 -0.39 2.67 11.79
CA THR A 235 -0.35 1.78 10.62
C THR A 235 -1.26 2.35 9.53
N PRO A 236 -0.70 2.84 8.41
CA PRO A 236 -1.52 3.28 7.30
C PRO A 236 -2.35 2.09 6.83
N ARG A 237 -3.67 2.28 6.67
CA ARG A 237 -4.45 1.37 5.83
C ARG A 237 -3.73 1.31 4.50
N VAL A 238 -3.15 0.16 4.17
CA VAL A 238 -2.65 -0.13 2.83
C VAL A 238 -3.90 -0.11 1.97
N VAL A 239 -4.27 1.07 1.49
CA VAL A 239 -5.27 1.17 0.45
C VAL A 239 -4.63 0.42 -0.71
N ALA A 240 -5.30 -0.62 -1.22
CA ALA A 240 -4.92 -1.24 -2.47
C ALA A 240 -5.09 -0.19 -3.58
N THR A 241 -4.20 0.79 -3.63
CA THR A 241 -3.98 1.58 -4.83
C THR A 241 -3.35 0.59 -5.78
N LEU A 242 -4.20 -0.06 -6.57
CA LEU A 242 -3.81 -0.76 -7.79
C LEU A 242 -3.12 0.31 -8.63
N ASP A 243 -1.80 0.42 -8.46
CA ASP A 243 -1.02 1.34 -9.26
C ASP A 243 -1.12 0.86 -10.71
N ALA A 244 -1.87 1.61 -11.50
CA ALA A 244 -2.12 1.28 -12.89
C ALA A 244 -0.82 1.18 -13.67
N GLN A 245 0.22 1.93 -13.25
CA GLN A 245 1.56 1.85 -13.82
C GLN A 245 2.21 0.51 -13.49
N GLY A 246 2.23 0.10 -12.21
CA GLY A 246 2.74 -1.20 -11.78
C GLY A 246 2.07 -2.38 -12.49
N ILE A 247 0.74 -2.37 -12.62
CA ILE A 247 0.01 -3.41 -13.37
C ILE A 247 0.37 -3.36 -14.86
N GLY A 248 0.47 -2.16 -15.43
CA GLY A 248 0.88 -1.98 -16.83
C GLY A 248 2.27 -2.55 -17.12
N VAL A 249 3.24 -2.30 -16.24
CA VAL A 249 4.60 -2.85 -16.34
C VAL A 249 4.57 -4.37 -16.18
N LEU A 250 3.84 -4.91 -15.21
CA LEU A 250 3.70 -6.36 -15.03
C LEU A 250 3.10 -7.02 -16.28
N MET A 251 2.03 -6.45 -16.83
CA MET A 251 1.41 -6.94 -18.07
C MET A 251 2.38 -6.88 -19.25
N ALA A 252 3.15 -5.80 -19.39
CA ALA A 252 4.16 -5.70 -20.43
C ALA A 252 5.23 -6.80 -20.28
N VAL A 253 5.74 -7.05 -19.06
CA VAL A 253 6.70 -8.12 -18.80
C VAL A 253 6.10 -9.49 -19.13
N VAL A 254 4.88 -9.78 -18.68
CA VAL A 254 4.18 -11.04 -18.98
C VAL A 254 4.05 -11.23 -20.50
N VAL A 255 3.53 -10.23 -21.22
CA VAL A 255 3.39 -10.30 -22.68
C VAL A 255 4.73 -10.54 -23.35
N THR A 256 5.79 -9.84 -22.93
CA THR A 256 7.14 -9.99 -23.52
C THR A 256 7.68 -11.40 -23.33
N VAL A 257 7.51 -11.98 -22.13
CA VAL A 257 7.92 -13.36 -21.83
C VAL A 257 7.11 -14.36 -22.65
N LEU A 258 5.78 -14.20 -22.72
CA LEU A 258 4.91 -15.10 -23.48
C LEU A 258 5.22 -15.06 -24.98
N VAL A 259 5.43 -13.88 -25.55
CA VAL A 259 5.83 -13.71 -26.95
C VAL A 259 7.19 -14.37 -27.18
N GLY A 260 8.17 -14.15 -26.30
CA GLY A 260 9.48 -14.78 -26.36
C GLY A 260 9.39 -16.31 -26.40
N ILE A 261 8.61 -16.90 -25.49
CA ILE A 261 8.34 -18.34 -25.43
C ILE A 261 7.67 -18.83 -26.71
N ALA A 262 6.64 -18.15 -27.20
CA ALA A 262 5.92 -18.53 -28.42
C ALA A 262 6.83 -18.49 -29.66
N THR A 263 7.66 -17.45 -29.80
CA THR A 263 8.67 -17.40 -30.87
C THR A 263 9.72 -18.50 -30.74
N CYS A 264 10.19 -18.80 -29.52
CA CYS A 264 11.14 -19.87 -29.27
C CYS A 264 10.55 -21.23 -29.69
N ALA A 265 9.34 -21.53 -29.23
CA ALA A 265 8.58 -22.74 -29.57
C ALA A 265 8.42 -22.92 -31.08
N ALA A 266 7.92 -21.88 -31.76
CA ALA A 266 7.74 -21.89 -33.21
C ALA A 266 9.07 -22.08 -33.96
N SER A 267 10.14 -21.42 -33.51
CA SER A 267 11.46 -21.53 -34.12
C SER A 267 12.07 -22.93 -33.97
N LEU A 268 11.93 -23.56 -32.79
CA LEU A 268 12.46 -24.88 -32.48
C LEU A 268 11.73 -25.99 -33.24
N ALA A 269 10.40 -25.89 -33.35
CA ALA A 269 9.59 -26.82 -34.14
C ALA A 269 10.06 -26.85 -35.60
N VAL A 270 10.44 -25.69 -36.14
CA VAL A 270 10.78 -25.57 -37.57
C VAL A 270 12.27 -25.77 -37.87
N ARG A 271 13.19 -25.36 -36.97
CA ARG A 271 14.63 -25.58 -37.12
C ARG A 271 15.01 -27.06 -37.01
N ARG A 272 14.44 -27.80 -36.07
CA ARG A 272 14.77 -29.24 -35.91
C ARG A 272 14.09 -30.15 -36.93
N ALA A 273 13.15 -29.64 -37.74
CA ALA A 273 12.57 -30.35 -38.87
C ALA A 273 13.45 -30.37 -40.13
N ARG A 274 14.74 -29.98 -40.06
CA ARG A 274 15.64 -29.94 -41.23
C ARG A 274 17.01 -30.60 -41.05
N ALA A 275 17.42 -31.03 -39.86
CA ALA A 275 18.84 -31.30 -39.62
C ALA A 275 19.27 -32.74 -39.28
N SER A 276 18.40 -33.68 -38.91
CA SER A 276 18.90 -35.01 -38.48
C SER A 276 18.06 -36.24 -38.84
N THR A 277 16.80 -36.09 -39.26
CA THR A 277 15.91 -37.25 -39.48
C THR A 277 16.11 -37.99 -40.80
N LEU A 278 17.00 -37.55 -41.69
CA LEU A 278 17.33 -38.26 -42.93
C LEU A 278 18.58 -39.16 -42.85
N ARG A 279 19.35 -39.10 -41.75
CA ARG A 279 20.57 -39.91 -41.60
C ARG A 279 20.38 -41.19 -40.78
N GLU A 280 19.23 -41.37 -40.15
CA GLU A 280 18.97 -42.52 -39.27
C GLU A 280 17.97 -43.53 -39.85
N SER A 281 17.28 -43.19 -40.94
CA SER A 281 16.42 -44.14 -41.68
C SER A 281 17.13 -44.85 -42.83
N VAL A 282 18.47 -44.77 -42.88
CA VAL A 282 19.32 -45.55 -43.78
C VAL A 282 20.39 -46.23 -42.93
N ARG A 283 19.95 -47.16 -42.07
CA ARG A 283 20.75 -48.27 -41.54
C ARG A 283 19.85 -49.30 -40.89
#